data_AF-A0A971KXJ4-F1
#
_entry.id   AF-A0A971KXJ4-F1
#
_cell.length_a   1.000
_cell.length_b   1.000
_cell.length_c   1.000
_cell.angle_alpha   90.00
_cell.angle_beta   90.00
_cell.angle_gamma   90.00
#
_symmetry.space_group_name_H-M   'P 1'
#
loop_
_entity.id
_entity.type
_entity.pdbx_description
1 polymer ?
#
loop_
_entity_poly.entity_id
_entity_poly.type
_entity_poly.pdbx_seq_one_letter_code
_entity_poly.pdbx_strand_id
1 'polypeptide(L)'
;MLGAIVHNESVVDDLHRRGVILANSVDEIEPGSRVLVRAHGISPEIEKALLERSCSIIDETCPFVKKIQKIVRDAAAEGSGIIITGAGDHPEVEGVVGYAGEAEVVILETALDAEKQEFSEKKWIVVSQTTFSVDKWRKICEILQEKIANCEIFDTICVTTDRRQSDASSLAANSDLMIVLGGRNSSNTAKLYEICCEHCENTYWIDRPDQISSDVYEKILSSERIGITAGASTPEEMIREVIQNMTEKEGLINVEQPLEELQVQPEEQLEQTKDQLEQPEEELEQAEEELEQAEQAIEANQEETPEQPDEQPEVDFTEFIDSIPELKKGSIVKGRIVRYDDEFVYVDVRDKTEGRIPIREFEADPDIDLEQACQEHMELDVYVRNIRSSDMGKEINLSKARVDFVKHKEQVESAFEEKKPVTVKVVKIVRDGVIAAYGSINIYIHRTQLELSRVEDLEPYMDKTFDVLVTQFDPNRRRLRVSGSRRS
;
A
#
# COMPACT_ATOMS: atom_id res chain seq x y z
N MET A 1 -21.75 10.56 19.71
CA MET A 1 -21.13 9.42 19.00
C MET A 1 -21.60 8.13 19.65
N LEU A 2 -21.92 7.11 18.85
CA LEU A 2 -22.31 5.80 19.36
C LEU A 2 -21.05 4.91 19.43
N GLY A 3 -20.59 4.65 20.65
CA GLY A 3 -19.26 4.15 20.94
C GLY A 3 -18.15 5.19 20.69
N ALA A 4 -16.94 4.87 21.14
CA ALA A 4 -15.76 5.66 20.84
C ALA A 4 -15.47 5.64 19.33
N ILE A 5 -15.19 6.80 18.74
CA ILE A 5 -14.93 6.93 17.30
C ILE A 5 -13.68 6.15 16.86
N VAL A 6 -12.66 6.14 17.72
CA VAL A 6 -11.43 5.36 17.65
C VAL A 6 -11.06 4.87 19.05
N HIS A 7 -10.26 3.80 19.15
CA HIS A 7 -9.75 3.29 20.43
C HIS A 7 -8.53 4.11 20.91
N ASN A 8 -8.77 5.39 21.25
CA ASN A 8 -7.78 6.28 21.87
C ASN A 8 -8.50 7.26 22.81
N GLU A 9 -8.14 7.22 24.10
CA GLU A 9 -8.79 8.03 25.13
C GLU A 9 -8.53 9.53 24.93
N SER A 10 -7.31 9.93 24.59
CA SER A 10 -6.95 11.35 24.36
C SER A 10 -7.79 11.99 23.23
N VAL A 11 -8.05 11.24 22.16
CA VAL A 11 -8.91 11.68 21.05
C VAL A 11 -10.38 11.76 21.47
N VAL A 12 -10.86 10.81 22.26
CA VAL A 12 -12.23 10.79 22.82
C VAL A 12 -12.45 11.97 23.78
N ASP A 13 -11.49 12.24 24.65
CA ASP A 13 -11.50 13.38 25.59
C ASP A 13 -11.57 14.72 24.85
N ASP A 14 -10.82 14.88 23.76
CA ASP A 14 -10.83 16.14 23.00
C ASP A 14 -12.17 16.39 22.31
N LEU A 15 -12.74 15.35 21.70
CA LEU A 15 -14.08 15.41 21.14
C LEU A 15 -15.13 15.73 22.22
N HIS A 16 -14.98 15.17 23.42
CA HIS A 16 -15.87 15.47 24.54
C HIS A 16 -15.77 16.94 24.99
N ARG A 17 -14.55 17.49 25.10
CA ARG A 17 -14.31 18.93 25.37
C ARG A 17 -14.90 19.84 24.29
N ARG A 18 -14.94 19.38 23.02
CA ARG A 18 -15.61 20.07 21.90
C ARG A 18 -17.13 19.92 21.88
N GLY A 19 -17.72 19.22 22.84
CA GLY A 19 -19.18 19.05 23.00
C GLY A 19 -19.76 17.76 22.41
N VAL A 20 -18.95 16.80 21.98
CA VAL A 20 -19.43 15.49 21.53
C VAL A 20 -19.77 14.62 22.74
N ILE A 21 -21.04 14.21 22.84
CA ILE A 21 -21.50 13.27 23.87
C ILE A 21 -21.24 11.83 23.39
N LEU A 22 -20.59 11.02 24.24
CA LEU A 22 -20.44 9.59 24.04
C LEU A 22 -21.68 8.85 24.58
N ALA A 23 -22.26 7.97 23.78
CA ALA A 23 -23.30 7.02 24.17
C ALA A 23 -22.80 5.60 23.92
N ASN A 24 -23.01 4.68 24.86
CA ASN A 24 -22.59 3.28 24.74
C ASN A 24 -23.66 2.39 24.09
N SER A 25 -24.91 2.83 24.14
CA SER A 25 -26.08 2.14 23.57
C SER A 25 -26.99 3.11 22.80
N VAL A 26 -27.87 2.56 21.95
CA VAL A 26 -28.92 3.34 21.28
C VAL A 26 -29.92 3.91 22.30
N ASP A 27 -30.08 3.26 23.45
CA ASP A 27 -31.02 3.68 24.49
C ASP A 27 -30.63 5.01 25.17
N GLU A 28 -29.33 5.27 25.29
CA GLU A 28 -28.76 6.53 25.80
C GLU A 28 -28.95 7.73 24.85
N ILE A 29 -29.41 7.51 23.61
CA ILE A 29 -29.54 8.56 22.59
C ILE A 29 -30.97 9.11 22.58
N GLU A 30 -31.09 10.43 22.79
CA GLU A 30 -32.36 11.16 22.71
C GLU A 30 -32.92 11.17 21.27
N PRO A 31 -34.25 10.96 21.08
CA PRO A 31 -34.89 11.05 19.77
C PRO A 31 -34.62 12.39 19.05
N GLY A 32 -34.40 12.34 17.74
CA GLY A 32 -34.04 13.52 16.94
C GLY A 32 -32.56 13.93 17.00
N SER A 33 -31.72 13.24 17.76
CA SER A 33 -30.28 13.52 17.84
C SER A 33 -29.56 13.35 16.51
N ARG A 34 -28.42 14.04 16.34
CA ARG A 34 -27.45 13.78 15.28
C ARG A 34 -26.35 12.84 15.79
N VAL A 35 -26.26 11.66 15.20
CA VAL A 35 -25.51 10.51 15.72
C VAL A 35 -24.35 10.18 14.80
N LEU A 36 -23.14 10.39 15.32
CA LEU A 36 -21.89 9.99 14.68
C LEU A 36 -21.63 8.50 14.94
N VAL A 37 -21.51 7.71 13.87
CA VAL A 37 -21.13 6.29 13.88
C VAL A 37 -19.60 6.17 13.85
N ARG A 38 -19.05 5.21 14.59
CA ARG A 38 -17.61 4.93 14.72
C ARG A 38 -17.03 4.23 13.48
N ALA A 39 -15.73 4.34 13.26
CA ALA A 39 -15.03 3.76 12.10
C ALA A 39 -15.19 2.23 11.94
N HIS A 40 -15.43 1.52 13.05
CA HIS A 40 -15.72 0.08 13.10
C HIS A 40 -17.12 -0.30 12.58
N GLY A 41 -17.99 0.68 12.35
CA GLY A 41 -19.38 0.49 11.97
C GLY A 41 -20.31 0.03 13.08
N ILE A 42 -21.54 -0.23 12.64
CA ILE A 42 -22.70 -0.71 13.41
C ILE A 42 -23.47 -1.74 12.59
N SER A 43 -24.33 -2.52 13.24
CA SER A 43 -25.22 -3.46 12.57
C SER A 43 -26.46 -2.79 11.95
N PRO A 44 -27.13 -3.43 10.97
CA PRO A 44 -28.37 -2.91 10.39
C PRO A 44 -29.50 -2.69 11.42
N GLU A 45 -29.54 -3.48 12.50
CA GLU A 45 -30.52 -3.33 13.59
C GLU A 45 -30.28 -2.04 14.39
N ILE A 46 -29.01 -1.71 14.65
CA ILE A 46 -28.63 -0.47 15.34
C ILE A 46 -28.97 0.73 14.47
N GLU A 47 -28.64 0.69 13.17
CA GLU A 47 -28.97 1.75 12.22
C GLU A 47 -30.49 1.99 12.17
N LYS A 48 -31.27 0.91 12.02
CA LYS A 48 -32.73 0.96 12.03
C LYS A 48 -33.28 1.54 13.34
N ALA A 49 -32.75 1.14 14.50
CA ALA A 49 -33.20 1.65 15.79
C ALA A 49 -32.92 3.15 15.98
N LEU A 50 -31.84 3.68 15.37
CA LEU A 50 -31.56 5.12 15.32
C LEU A 50 -32.55 5.86 14.42
N LEU A 51 -32.85 5.32 13.23
CA LEU A 51 -33.83 5.90 12.30
C LEU A 51 -35.25 5.89 12.87
N GLU A 52 -35.65 4.84 13.58
CA GLU A 52 -36.94 4.76 14.29
C GLU A 52 -37.07 5.80 15.41
N ARG A 53 -35.94 6.22 16.02
CA ARG A 53 -35.86 7.36 16.95
C ARG A 53 -35.83 8.73 16.26
N SER A 54 -36.02 8.79 14.94
CA SER A 54 -35.90 10.01 14.13
C SER A 54 -34.51 10.67 14.21
N CYS A 55 -33.46 9.91 14.59
CA CYS A 55 -32.10 10.43 14.62
C CYS A 55 -31.55 10.60 13.20
N SER A 56 -30.69 11.60 13.01
CA SER A 56 -29.90 11.75 11.78
C SER A 56 -28.54 11.09 11.96
N ILE A 57 -28.11 10.28 10.99
CA ILE A 57 -26.86 9.52 11.08
C ILE A 57 -25.77 10.23 10.29
N ILE A 58 -24.57 10.34 10.88
CA ILE A 58 -23.32 10.65 10.17
C ILE A 58 -22.50 9.36 10.21
N ASP A 59 -22.29 8.73 9.06
CA ASP A 59 -21.66 7.42 8.96
C ASP A 59 -20.18 7.50 8.56
N GLU A 60 -19.31 7.53 9.56
CA GLU A 60 -17.84 7.48 9.40
C GLU A 60 -17.30 6.03 9.35
N THR A 61 -18.13 5.02 9.08
CA THR A 61 -17.66 3.63 8.95
C THR A 61 -16.60 3.53 7.86
N CYS A 62 -15.45 2.95 8.20
CA CYS A 62 -14.30 2.79 7.32
C CYS A 62 -14.70 2.06 6.01
N PRO A 63 -14.31 2.55 4.81
CA PRO A 63 -14.67 1.90 3.55
C PRO A 63 -14.23 0.43 3.45
N PHE A 64 -13.12 0.04 4.11
CA PHE A 64 -12.70 -1.36 4.20
C PHE A 64 -13.68 -2.22 5.01
N VAL A 65 -14.25 -1.67 6.08
CA VAL A 65 -15.31 -2.34 6.87
C VAL A 65 -16.61 -2.42 6.06
N LYS A 66 -17.01 -1.34 5.37
CA LYS A 66 -18.16 -1.36 4.44
C LYS A 66 -18.02 -2.43 3.36
N LYS A 67 -16.80 -2.67 2.85
CA LYS A 67 -16.52 -3.76 1.90
C LYS A 67 -16.80 -5.14 2.51
N ILE A 68 -16.39 -5.38 3.76
CA ILE A 68 -16.67 -6.65 4.47
C ILE A 68 -18.19 -6.82 4.66
N GLN A 69 -18.87 -5.78 5.14
CA GLN A 69 -20.33 -5.77 5.34
C GLN A 69 -21.08 -6.11 4.05
N LYS A 70 -20.66 -5.54 2.91
CA LYS A 70 -21.16 -5.86 1.57
C LYS A 70 -20.94 -7.33 1.19
N ILE A 71 -19.70 -7.83 1.29
CA ILE A 71 -19.35 -9.23 0.99
C ILE A 71 -20.21 -10.21 1.82
N VAL A 72 -20.34 -9.96 3.12
CA VAL A 72 -21.13 -10.80 4.03
C VAL A 72 -22.61 -10.77 3.69
N ARG A 73 -23.20 -9.59 3.47
CA ARG A 73 -24.60 -9.43 3.08
C ARG A 73 -24.91 -10.14 1.77
N ASP A 74 -24.09 -9.92 0.76
CA ASP A 74 -24.33 -10.42 -0.59
C ASP A 74 -24.17 -11.97 -0.60
N ALA A 75 -23.18 -12.52 0.10
CA ALA A 75 -23.02 -13.97 0.27
C ALA A 75 -24.10 -14.63 1.13
N ALA A 76 -24.62 -13.93 2.15
CA ALA A 76 -25.76 -14.38 2.95
C ALA A 76 -27.04 -14.43 2.12
N ALA A 77 -27.28 -13.45 1.23
CA ALA A 77 -28.39 -13.46 0.28
C ALA A 77 -28.30 -14.62 -0.74
N GLU A 78 -27.09 -15.08 -1.07
CA GLU A 78 -26.85 -16.31 -1.86
C GLU A 78 -27.07 -17.62 -1.06
N GLY A 79 -27.29 -17.54 0.26
CA GLY A 79 -27.45 -18.71 1.13
C GLY A 79 -26.14 -19.38 1.56
N SER A 80 -25.00 -18.68 1.44
CA SER A 80 -23.71 -19.17 1.94
C SER A 80 -23.65 -19.14 3.47
N GLY A 81 -22.85 -20.02 4.07
CA GLY A 81 -22.37 -19.82 5.44
C GLY A 81 -21.26 -18.79 5.50
N ILE A 82 -21.15 -18.07 6.61
CA ILE A 82 -20.18 -16.98 6.80
C ILE A 82 -19.18 -17.39 7.90
N ILE A 83 -17.89 -17.32 7.60
CA ILE A 83 -16.82 -17.44 8.58
C ILE A 83 -16.14 -16.07 8.72
N ILE A 84 -16.05 -15.58 9.95
CA ILE A 84 -15.40 -14.30 10.27
C ILE A 84 -14.21 -14.61 11.18
N THR A 85 -13.00 -14.26 10.76
CA THR A 85 -11.82 -14.37 11.63
C THR A 85 -11.56 -13.06 12.36
N GLY A 86 -11.49 -13.10 13.68
CA GLY A 86 -11.42 -11.90 14.51
C GLY A 86 -11.82 -12.16 15.96
N ALA A 87 -11.71 -11.14 16.79
CA ALA A 87 -12.19 -11.18 18.18
C ALA A 87 -13.72 -10.99 18.20
N GLY A 88 -14.46 -11.96 18.74
CA GLY A 88 -15.93 -12.00 18.64
C GLY A 88 -16.68 -10.91 19.42
N ASP A 89 -16.02 -10.29 20.39
CA ASP A 89 -16.49 -9.14 21.17
C ASP A 89 -16.01 -7.79 20.59
N HIS A 90 -15.33 -7.80 19.44
CA HIS A 90 -14.83 -6.57 18.83
C HIS A 90 -15.93 -5.81 18.07
N PRO A 91 -16.09 -4.49 18.29
CA PRO A 91 -16.99 -3.60 17.56
C PRO A 91 -17.20 -3.85 16.07
N GLU A 92 -16.11 -4.13 15.35
CA GLU A 92 -16.14 -4.37 13.90
C GLU A 92 -16.75 -5.74 13.56
N VAL A 93 -16.44 -6.77 14.37
CA VAL A 93 -16.95 -8.12 14.17
C VAL A 93 -18.45 -8.16 14.50
N GLU A 94 -18.87 -7.57 15.62
CA GLU A 94 -20.29 -7.38 15.94
C GLU A 94 -21.05 -6.66 14.81
N GLY A 95 -20.47 -5.57 14.28
CA GLY A 95 -21.03 -4.82 13.17
C GLY A 95 -21.18 -5.66 11.90
N VAL A 96 -20.16 -6.42 11.53
CA VAL A 96 -20.15 -7.31 10.34
C VAL A 96 -21.12 -8.49 10.50
N VAL A 97 -21.20 -9.11 11.68
CA VAL A 97 -22.12 -10.23 11.97
C VAL A 97 -23.57 -9.86 11.66
N GLY A 98 -23.99 -8.62 11.98
CA GLY A 98 -25.34 -8.15 11.68
C GLY A 98 -25.71 -8.10 10.19
N TYR A 99 -24.74 -8.03 9.28
CA TYR A 99 -25.00 -8.08 7.84
C TYR A 99 -25.26 -9.51 7.32
N ALA A 100 -25.03 -10.55 8.12
CA ALA A 100 -25.29 -11.94 7.74
C ALA A 100 -26.78 -12.34 7.81
N GLY A 101 -27.63 -11.56 8.46
CA GLY A 101 -29.06 -11.85 8.60
C GLY A 101 -29.33 -13.22 9.26
N GLU A 102 -30.06 -14.10 8.57
CA GLU A 102 -30.36 -15.47 9.04
C GLU A 102 -29.29 -16.52 8.64
N ALA A 103 -28.18 -16.11 8.00
CA ALA A 103 -27.13 -17.03 7.60
C ALA A 103 -26.40 -17.65 8.81
N GLU A 104 -25.85 -18.85 8.63
CA GLU A 104 -25.02 -19.50 9.66
C GLU A 104 -23.67 -18.78 9.73
N VAL A 105 -23.39 -18.14 10.87
CA VAL A 105 -22.14 -17.42 11.13
C VAL A 105 -21.27 -18.19 12.12
N VAL A 106 -19.99 -18.32 11.80
CA VAL A 106 -18.95 -18.85 12.70
C VAL A 106 -17.86 -17.79 12.88
N ILE A 107 -17.49 -17.51 14.12
CA ILE A 107 -16.37 -16.62 14.46
C ILE A 107 -15.19 -17.48 14.93
N LEU A 108 -13.99 -17.24 14.38
CA LEU A 108 -12.78 -18.00 14.68
C LEU A 108 -11.62 -17.05 15.03
N GLU A 109 -11.01 -17.20 16.20
CA GLU A 109 -9.84 -16.38 16.58
C GLU A 109 -8.52 -17.14 16.42
N THR A 110 -8.53 -18.47 16.53
CA THR A 110 -7.34 -19.32 16.49
C THR A 110 -7.46 -20.49 15.53
N ALA A 111 -6.30 -21.02 15.12
CA ALA A 111 -6.20 -22.27 14.35
C ALA A 111 -6.91 -23.44 15.06
N LEU A 112 -6.84 -23.50 16.39
CA LEU A 112 -7.46 -24.55 17.20
C LEU A 112 -9.00 -24.48 17.16
N ASP A 113 -9.58 -23.29 16.97
CA ASP A 113 -11.02 -23.13 16.79
C ASP A 113 -11.44 -23.67 15.42
N ALA A 114 -10.67 -23.34 14.37
CA ALA A 114 -10.87 -23.87 13.02
C ALA A 114 -10.73 -25.41 12.96
N GLU A 115 -9.78 -25.99 13.70
CA GLU A 115 -9.61 -27.44 13.83
C GLU A 115 -10.83 -28.12 14.48
N LYS A 116 -11.41 -27.51 15.53
CA LYS A 116 -12.55 -28.07 16.28
C LYS A 116 -13.90 -27.86 15.62
N GLN A 117 -14.05 -26.83 14.79
CA GLN A 117 -15.32 -26.46 14.20
C GLN A 117 -15.80 -27.48 13.17
N GLU A 118 -17.06 -27.93 13.27
CA GLU A 118 -17.74 -28.71 12.24
C GLU A 118 -18.43 -27.76 11.25
N PHE A 119 -18.43 -28.09 9.95
CA PHE A 119 -19.04 -27.27 8.89
C PHE A 119 -20.02 -28.10 8.07
N SER A 120 -21.18 -27.51 7.74
CA SER A 120 -22.21 -28.15 6.91
C SER A 120 -21.83 -28.18 5.43
N GLU A 121 -22.35 -29.17 4.67
CA GLU A 121 -22.12 -29.36 3.23
C GLU A 121 -22.82 -28.28 2.36
N LYS A 122 -22.35 -27.04 2.46
CA LYS A 122 -22.80 -25.88 1.67
C LYS A 122 -21.62 -25.02 1.23
N LYS A 123 -21.88 -23.95 0.45
CA LYS A 123 -20.89 -22.92 0.18
C LYS A 123 -20.61 -22.15 1.47
N TRP A 124 -19.34 -21.93 1.79
CA TRP A 124 -18.91 -21.04 2.85
C TRP A 124 -18.02 -19.93 2.27
N ILE A 125 -18.18 -18.72 2.79
CA ILE A 125 -17.21 -17.64 2.58
C ILE A 125 -16.40 -17.39 3.85
N VAL A 126 -15.16 -16.93 3.71
CA VAL A 126 -14.30 -16.53 4.82
C VAL A 126 -13.90 -15.08 4.65
N VAL A 127 -14.12 -14.26 5.68
CA VAL A 127 -13.63 -12.88 5.80
C VAL A 127 -12.79 -12.73 7.07
N SER A 128 -12.02 -11.65 7.16
CA SER A 128 -11.20 -11.29 8.31
C SER A 128 -11.49 -9.87 8.81
N GLN A 129 -11.44 -9.67 10.11
CA GLN A 129 -11.41 -8.36 10.74
C GLN A 129 -10.22 -7.55 10.20
N THR A 130 -10.42 -6.26 9.90
CA THR A 130 -9.43 -5.41 9.20
C THR A 130 -8.10 -5.26 9.96
N THR A 131 -8.11 -5.44 11.28
CA THR A 131 -6.96 -5.35 12.19
C THR A 131 -6.43 -6.73 12.65
N PHE A 132 -6.89 -7.83 12.06
CA PHE A 132 -6.51 -9.19 12.51
C PHE A 132 -5.03 -9.53 12.25
N SER A 133 -4.55 -10.59 12.89
CA SER A 133 -3.17 -11.07 12.73
C SER A 133 -3.00 -11.80 11.40
N VAL A 134 -2.09 -11.34 10.55
CA VAL A 134 -1.83 -11.97 9.25
C VAL A 134 -1.40 -13.44 9.39
N ASP A 135 -0.62 -13.79 10.42
CA ASP A 135 -0.19 -15.18 10.63
C ASP A 135 -1.24 -16.08 11.30
N LYS A 136 -2.15 -15.54 12.13
CA LYS A 136 -3.33 -16.31 12.58
C LYS A 136 -4.25 -16.58 11.38
N TRP A 137 -4.48 -15.56 10.54
CA TRP A 137 -5.28 -15.65 9.31
C TRP A 137 -4.79 -16.74 8.36
N ARG A 138 -3.50 -16.75 8.02
CA ARG A 138 -2.89 -17.78 7.15
C ARG A 138 -3.14 -19.19 7.67
N LYS A 139 -2.83 -19.45 8.96
CA LYS A 139 -3.02 -20.77 9.59
C LYS A 139 -4.49 -21.20 9.60
N ILE A 140 -5.41 -20.29 9.90
CA ILE A 140 -6.86 -20.57 9.85
C ILE A 140 -7.29 -20.89 8.41
N CYS A 141 -6.85 -20.10 7.41
CA CYS A 141 -7.19 -20.32 6.01
C CYS A 141 -6.72 -21.70 5.50
N GLU A 142 -5.51 -22.12 5.84
CA GLU A 142 -4.98 -23.44 5.49
C GLU A 142 -5.90 -24.56 6.02
N ILE A 143 -6.29 -24.51 7.30
CA ILE A 143 -7.20 -25.49 7.93
C ILE A 143 -8.59 -25.47 7.28
N LEU A 144 -9.13 -24.29 6.97
CA LEU A 144 -10.45 -24.16 6.35
C LEU A 144 -10.48 -24.68 4.90
N GLN A 145 -9.39 -24.50 4.14
CA GLN A 145 -9.27 -25.06 2.77
C GLN A 145 -9.20 -26.58 2.76
N GLU A 146 -8.59 -27.20 3.78
CA GLU A 146 -8.58 -28.66 3.91
C GLU A 146 -9.94 -29.23 4.37
N LYS A 147 -10.66 -28.51 5.24
CA LYS A 147 -11.92 -28.99 5.84
C LYS A 147 -13.17 -28.70 5.02
N ILE A 148 -13.20 -27.64 4.20
CA ILE A 148 -14.40 -27.18 3.50
C ILE A 148 -14.20 -27.25 1.98
N ALA A 149 -14.89 -28.19 1.33
CA ALA A 149 -14.75 -28.43 -0.11
C ALA A 149 -15.23 -27.29 -1.02
N ASN A 150 -16.12 -26.41 -0.53
CA ASN A 150 -16.64 -25.24 -1.25
C ASN A 150 -16.46 -23.98 -0.40
N CYS A 151 -15.20 -23.54 -0.29
CA CYS A 151 -14.76 -22.44 0.55
C CYS A 151 -14.19 -21.31 -0.31
N GLU A 152 -14.74 -20.10 -0.19
CA GLU A 152 -14.27 -18.90 -0.90
C GLU A 152 -13.68 -17.91 0.12
N ILE A 153 -12.39 -17.60 -0.02
CA ILE A 153 -11.65 -16.80 0.97
C ILE A 153 -11.42 -15.39 0.44
N PHE A 154 -11.91 -14.41 1.18
CA PHE A 154 -11.71 -12.99 0.93
C PHE A 154 -10.71 -12.44 1.96
N ASP A 155 -9.50 -12.10 1.49
CA ASP A 155 -8.51 -11.40 2.32
C ASP A 155 -8.93 -9.94 2.52
N THR A 156 -9.55 -9.68 3.66
CA THR A 156 -10.08 -8.37 4.06
C THR A 156 -9.26 -7.68 5.15
N ILE A 157 -8.06 -8.20 5.47
CA ILE A 157 -7.11 -7.46 6.33
C ILE A 157 -6.68 -6.18 5.59
N CYS A 158 -6.70 -5.06 6.31
CA CYS A 158 -6.39 -3.76 5.70
C CYS A 158 -4.89 -3.65 5.38
N VAL A 159 -4.56 -3.03 4.24
CA VAL A 159 -3.18 -2.80 3.77
C VAL A 159 -2.35 -2.06 4.81
N THR A 160 -2.97 -1.07 5.47
CA THR A 160 -2.32 -0.26 6.49
C THR A 160 -2.04 -1.06 7.76
N THR A 161 -2.84 -2.10 8.04
CA THR A 161 -2.57 -3.06 9.11
C THR A 161 -1.40 -3.97 8.74
N ASP A 162 -1.47 -4.63 7.58
CA ASP A 162 -0.44 -5.56 7.07
C ASP A 162 0.94 -4.90 7.01
N ARG A 163 1.03 -3.70 6.40
CA ARG A 163 2.26 -2.91 6.34
C ARG A 163 2.79 -2.56 7.74
N ARG A 164 1.95 -2.06 8.66
CA ARG A 164 2.38 -1.74 10.03
C ARG A 164 2.83 -2.97 10.81
N GLN A 165 2.21 -4.14 10.61
CA GLN A 165 2.65 -5.40 11.20
C GLN A 165 4.05 -5.80 10.68
N SER A 166 4.28 -5.70 9.36
CA SER A 166 5.57 -5.98 8.73
C SER A 166 6.67 -5.00 9.15
N ASP A 167 6.36 -3.70 9.17
CA ASP A 167 7.27 -2.63 9.60
C ASP A 167 7.64 -2.78 11.08
N ALA A 168 6.67 -3.12 11.95
CA ALA A 168 6.91 -3.33 13.38
C ALA A 168 7.72 -4.61 13.68
N SER A 169 7.48 -5.71 12.95
CA SER A 169 8.32 -6.92 13.01
C SER A 169 9.78 -6.61 12.63
N SER A 170 9.96 -5.90 11.51
CA SER A 170 11.28 -5.51 10.99
C SER A 170 12.02 -4.55 11.94
N LEU A 171 11.30 -3.59 12.54
CA LEU A 171 11.84 -2.64 13.52
C LEU A 171 12.23 -3.34 14.83
N ALA A 172 11.37 -4.22 15.35
CA ALA A 172 11.63 -4.99 16.56
C ALA A 172 12.83 -5.95 16.41
N ALA A 173 12.97 -6.60 15.25
CA ALA A 173 14.14 -7.43 14.96
C ALA A 173 15.48 -6.64 14.90
N ASN A 174 15.42 -5.31 14.79
CA ASN A 174 16.58 -4.42 14.73
C ASN A 174 16.69 -3.47 15.94
N SER A 175 15.93 -3.70 17.02
CA SER A 175 15.91 -2.85 18.22
C SER A 175 16.27 -3.63 19.48
N ASP A 176 16.99 -2.99 20.39
CA ASP A 176 17.38 -3.54 21.70
C ASP A 176 16.25 -3.33 22.74
N LEU A 177 15.40 -2.33 22.49
CA LEU A 177 14.18 -2.02 23.21
C LEU A 177 13.10 -1.51 22.23
N MET A 178 11.84 -1.93 22.44
CA MET A 178 10.68 -1.50 21.66
C MET A 178 9.67 -0.74 22.51
N ILE A 179 9.18 0.38 22.01
CA ILE A 179 8.06 1.15 22.56
C ILE A 179 6.88 1.08 21.58
N VAL A 180 5.72 0.64 22.08
CA VAL A 180 4.47 0.54 21.31
C VAL A 180 3.45 1.49 21.91
N LEU A 181 3.09 2.54 21.16
CA LEU A 181 2.25 3.65 21.63
C LEU A 181 0.78 3.51 21.22
N GLY A 182 -0.12 3.55 22.20
CA GLY A 182 -1.56 3.70 21.97
C GLY A 182 -2.46 3.07 23.02
N GLY A 183 -3.76 3.35 22.87
CA GLY A 183 -4.82 2.93 23.80
C GLY A 183 -4.84 1.42 24.08
N ARG A 184 -4.92 1.02 25.36
CA ARG A 184 -5.04 -0.40 25.78
C ARG A 184 -6.19 -1.17 25.12
N ASN A 185 -7.24 -0.47 24.72
CA ASN A 185 -8.43 -1.04 24.05
C ASN A 185 -8.28 -1.11 22.51
N SER A 186 -7.13 -0.76 21.94
CA SER A 186 -6.89 -0.74 20.50
C SER A 186 -6.38 -2.09 20.00
N SER A 187 -7.23 -2.85 19.30
CA SER A 187 -6.87 -4.15 18.68
C SER A 187 -5.59 -4.06 17.83
N ASN A 188 -5.44 -3.00 17.03
CA ASN A 188 -4.23 -2.79 16.24
C ASN A 188 -2.99 -2.58 17.13
N THR A 189 -3.10 -1.81 18.22
CA THR A 189 -1.96 -1.56 19.13
C THR A 189 -1.57 -2.83 19.87
N ALA A 190 -2.55 -3.61 20.33
CA ALA A 190 -2.34 -4.93 20.92
C ALA A 190 -1.57 -5.86 19.96
N LYS A 191 -1.97 -5.88 18.68
CA LYS A 191 -1.33 -6.72 17.66
C LYS A 191 0.10 -6.28 17.33
N LEU A 192 0.37 -4.97 17.28
CA LEU A 192 1.74 -4.47 17.14
C LEU A 192 2.60 -4.87 18.35
N TYR A 193 2.06 -4.76 19.56
CA TYR A 193 2.75 -5.20 20.78
C TYR A 193 3.08 -6.70 20.78
N GLU A 194 2.12 -7.56 20.42
CA GLU A 194 2.36 -9.00 20.25
C GLU A 194 3.53 -9.28 19.29
N ILE A 195 3.54 -8.64 18.12
CA ILE A 195 4.59 -8.81 17.10
C ILE A 195 5.95 -8.31 17.60
N CYS A 196 5.98 -7.16 18.27
CA CYS A 196 7.22 -6.65 18.83
C CYS A 196 7.78 -7.60 19.90
N CYS A 197 6.94 -8.18 20.77
CA CYS A 197 7.35 -9.19 21.75
C CYS A 197 7.89 -10.49 21.13
N GLU A 198 7.49 -10.86 19.91
CA GLU A 198 8.02 -12.04 19.20
C GLU A 198 9.47 -11.85 18.72
N HIS A 199 9.93 -10.60 18.59
CA HIS A 199 11.26 -10.26 18.06
C HIS A 199 12.18 -9.50 19.05
N CYS A 200 11.62 -8.78 20.03
CA CYS A 200 12.34 -7.98 21.02
C CYS A 200 11.78 -8.24 22.43
N GLU A 201 12.60 -8.81 23.32
CA GLU A 201 12.21 -9.14 24.70
C GLU A 201 11.87 -7.88 25.52
N ASN A 202 12.56 -6.76 25.27
CA ASN A 202 12.34 -5.47 25.91
C ASN A 202 11.24 -4.66 25.20
N THR A 203 10.04 -5.22 25.04
CA THR A 203 8.90 -4.49 24.44
C THR A 203 7.99 -3.90 25.52
N TYR A 204 7.68 -2.60 25.43
CA TYR A 204 6.82 -1.86 26.36
C TYR A 204 5.61 -1.25 25.65
N TRP A 205 4.42 -1.56 26.13
CA TRP A 205 3.18 -0.89 25.71
C TRP A 205 2.92 0.30 26.62
N ILE A 206 2.94 1.49 26.05
CA ILE A 206 2.72 2.78 26.73
C ILE A 206 1.47 3.44 26.11
N ASP A 207 0.50 3.83 26.94
CA ASP A 207 -0.74 4.47 26.45
C ASP A 207 -0.51 5.97 26.24
N ARG A 208 0.14 6.61 27.23
CA ARG A 208 0.49 8.05 27.25
C ARG A 208 1.95 8.27 27.68
N PRO A 209 2.64 9.33 27.22
CA PRO A 209 4.07 9.55 27.46
C PRO A 209 4.45 9.73 28.94
N ASP A 210 3.52 10.23 29.75
CA ASP A 210 3.65 10.42 31.20
C ASP A 210 3.62 9.10 32.01
N GLN A 211 3.21 7.98 31.40
CA GLN A 211 3.11 6.68 32.06
C GLN A 211 4.41 5.86 32.06
N ILE A 212 5.48 6.35 31.43
CA ILE A 212 6.76 5.65 31.37
C ILE A 212 7.40 5.67 32.78
N SER A 213 7.52 4.51 33.41
CA SER A 213 8.11 4.40 34.76
C SER A 213 9.63 4.59 34.76
N SER A 214 10.20 4.94 35.91
CA SER A 214 11.65 5.10 36.06
C SER A 214 12.44 3.88 35.59
N ASP A 215 12.00 2.67 35.95
CA ASP A 215 12.63 1.41 35.54
C ASP A 215 12.63 1.22 34.00
N VAL A 216 11.62 1.75 33.29
CA VAL A 216 11.58 1.72 31.81
C VAL A 216 12.49 2.80 31.24
N TYR A 217 12.57 3.98 31.86
CA TYR A 217 13.56 5.00 31.49
C TYR A 217 15.00 4.50 31.66
N GLU A 218 15.35 3.83 32.75
CA GLU A 218 16.70 3.25 32.94
C GLU A 218 17.07 2.25 31.83
N LYS A 219 16.11 1.46 31.35
CA LYS A 219 16.30 0.53 30.23
C LYS A 219 16.38 1.23 28.88
N ILE A 220 15.61 2.31 28.68
CA ILE A 220 15.72 3.21 27.52
C ILE A 220 17.15 3.74 27.45
N LEU A 221 17.65 4.34 28.53
CA LEU A 221 18.97 4.98 28.63
C LEU A 221 20.16 4.00 28.49
N SER A 222 19.92 2.70 28.64
CA SER A 222 20.93 1.64 28.48
C SER A 222 20.80 0.84 27.17
N SER A 223 19.88 1.25 26.28
CA SER A 223 19.67 0.63 24.96
C SER A 223 20.26 1.49 23.84
N GLU A 224 21.07 0.89 22.95
CA GLU A 224 21.66 1.63 21.82
C GLU A 224 20.65 1.90 20.70
N ARG A 225 19.71 0.97 20.45
CA ARG A 225 18.70 1.08 19.39
C ARG A 225 17.31 0.93 19.98
N ILE A 226 16.57 2.03 20.01
CA ILE A 226 15.20 2.08 20.52
C ILE A 226 14.23 2.24 19.36
N GLY A 227 13.43 1.21 19.12
CA GLY A 227 12.37 1.27 18.12
C GLY A 227 11.08 1.80 18.72
N ILE A 228 10.48 2.80 18.09
CA ILE A 228 9.18 3.37 18.49
C ILE A 228 8.18 3.10 17.38
N THR A 229 7.05 2.50 17.71
CA THR A 229 5.92 2.30 16.79
C THR A 229 4.61 2.68 17.48
N ALA A 230 3.57 2.93 16.70
CA ALA A 230 2.31 3.46 17.18
C ALA A 230 1.10 2.80 16.50
N GLY A 231 0.03 2.63 17.28
CA GLY A 231 -1.25 2.16 16.77
C GLY A 231 -1.85 3.11 15.72
N ALA A 232 -2.66 2.56 14.81
CA ALA A 232 -3.36 3.36 13.79
C ALA A 232 -4.24 4.50 14.38
N SER A 233 -4.67 4.36 15.64
CA SER A 233 -5.48 5.31 16.40
C SER A 233 -4.64 6.25 17.30
N THR A 234 -3.32 6.27 17.17
CA THR A 234 -2.41 7.05 18.02
C THR A 234 -1.92 8.29 17.25
N PRO A 235 -2.25 9.52 17.69
CA PRO A 235 -1.72 10.76 17.09
C PRO A 235 -0.19 10.83 17.08
N GLU A 236 0.35 11.45 16.03
CA GLU A 236 1.80 11.64 15.85
C GLU A 236 2.43 12.49 16.97
N GLU A 237 1.67 13.43 17.53
CA GLU A 237 2.09 14.29 18.65
C GLU A 237 2.58 13.47 19.85
N MET A 238 1.93 12.34 20.18
CA MET A 238 2.39 11.47 21.27
C MET A 238 3.70 10.75 20.96
N ILE A 239 4.00 10.49 19.68
CA ILE A 239 5.30 9.93 19.27
C ILE A 239 6.40 10.97 19.53
N ARG A 240 6.15 12.23 19.12
CA ARG A 240 7.08 13.35 19.32
C ARG A 240 7.30 13.63 20.81
N GLU A 241 6.24 13.61 21.62
CA GLU A 241 6.33 13.82 23.07
C GLU A 241 7.15 12.71 23.78
N VAL A 242 7.03 11.45 23.37
CA VAL A 242 7.90 10.36 23.89
C VAL A 242 9.36 10.61 23.51
N ILE A 243 9.64 10.93 22.24
CA ILE A 243 11.01 11.24 21.79
C ILE A 243 11.60 12.41 22.58
N GLN A 244 10.84 13.50 22.74
CA GLN A 244 11.26 14.68 23.52
C GLN A 244 11.56 14.31 24.99
N ASN A 245 10.66 13.58 25.66
CA ASN A 245 10.86 13.15 27.05
C ASN A 245 12.09 12.24 27.23
N MET A 246 12.47 11.47 26.21
CA MET A 246 13.69 10.66 26.21
C MET A 246 14.94 11.56 26.08
N THR A 247 14.97 12.45 25.08
CA THR A 247 16.09 13.37 24.85
C THR A 247 16.32 14.35 26.00
N GLU A 248 15.26 14.91 26.59
CA GLU A 248 15.38 15.82 27.74
C GLU A 248 15.98 15.12 28.97
N LYS A 249 15.65 13.83 29.20
CA LYS A 249 16.21 13.05 30.31
C LYS A 249 17.63 12.57 30.07
N GLU A 250 18.01 12.23 28.84
CA GLU A 250 19.41 12.04 28.47
C GLU A 250 20.24 13.30 28.75
N GLY A 251 19.70 14.48 28.41
CA GLY A 251 20.30 15.78 28.74
C GLY A 251 20.47 15.99 30.24
N LEU A 252 19.45 15.69 31.05
CA LEU A 252 19.51 15.82 32.51
C LEU A 252 20.56 14.88 33.15
N ILE A 253 20.65 13.62 32.70
CA ILE A 253 21.58 12.63 33.28
C ILE A 253 23.04 12.94 32.93
N ASN A 254 23.31 13.50 31.75
CA ASN A 254 24.64 14.01 31.40
C ASN A 254 25.04 15.26 32.21
N VAL A 255 24.08 15.99 32.79
CA VAL A 255 24.32 17.13 33.69
C VAL A 255 24.43 16.70 35.16
N GLU A 256 23.82 15.58 35.54
CA GLU A 256 23.83 15.05 36.92
C GLU A 256 25.08 14.22 37.29
N GLN A 257 26.02 13.95 36.38
CA GLN A 257 27.34 13.42 36.77
C GLN A 257 28.13 14.47 37.57
N PRO A 258 28.38 14.28 38.89
CA PRO A 258 29.03 15.30 39.68
C PRO A 258 30.54 15.35 39.45
N LEU A 259 31.09 16.55 39.62
CA LEU A 259 32.52 16.87 39.72
C LEU A 259 33.23 16.15 40.90
N GLU A 260 33.38 14.82 40.85
CA GLU A 260 34.07 14.04 41.90
C GLU A 260 35.52 13.63 41.57
N GLU A 261 36.01 13.89 40.35
CA GLU A 261 37.45 13.86 40.05
C GLU A 261 38.03 15.28 39.98
N LEU A 262 38.41 15.87 41.13
CA LEU A 262 39.56 16.80 41.34
C LEU A 262 39.52 17.56 42.69
N GLN A 263 39.73 16.88 43.82
CA GLN A 263 40.26 17.50 45.04
C GLN A 263 41.26 16.54 45.72
N VAL A 264 42.58 16.81 45.68
CA VAL A 264 43.48 17.24 46.78
C VAL A 264 44.91 16.88 46.30
N GLN A 265 46.04 17.60 46.45
CA GLN A 265 46.48 18.93 46.93
C GLN A 265 47.99 19.06 46.53
N PRO A 266 48.71 20.19 46.69
CA PRO A 266 48.34 21.62 46.73
C PRO A 266 49.29 22.49 45.83
N GLU A 267 49.26 23.82 46.01
CA GLU A 267 50.04 24.85 45.32
C GLU A 267 51.59 24.69 45.41
N GLU A 268 52.31 24.84 44.28
CA GLU A 268 53.48 25.74 44.11
C GLU A 268 54.05 25.68 42.66
N GLN A 269 54.72 26.76 42.21
CA GLN A 269 55.43 26.93 40.92
C GLN A 269 54.53 27.03 39.66
N LEU A 270 54.01 28.20 39.29
CA LEU A 270 54.68 29.43 38.80
C LEU A 270 55.30 29.28 37.39
N GLU A 271 54.75 30.05 36.44
CA GLU A 271 55.32 30.47 35.16
C GLU A 271 55.95 29.41 34.21
N GLN A 272 55.17 29.02 33.20
CA GLN A 272 55.68 29.05 31.82
C GLN A 272 54.57 29.11 30.75
N THR A 273 54.66 30.15 29.90
CA THR A 273 54.12 30.27 28.51
C THR A 273 52.66 29.87 28.28
N LYS A 274 51.73 30.82 28.04
CA LYS A 274 51.57 31.65 26.82
C LYS A 274 51.31 30.84 25.55
N ASP A 275 50.38 31.37 24.74
CA ASP A 275 49.86 30.86 23.46
C ASP A 275 48.78 29.76 23.67
N GLN A 276 47.51 29.89 23.25
CA GLN A 276 46.80 30.93 22.50
C GLN A 276 45.39 31.19 23.09
N LEU A 277 44.95 32.46 23.09
CA LEU A 277 43.57 32.87 23.36
C LEU A 277 43.30 34.17 22.59
N GLU A 278 42.66 34.05 21.43
CA GLU A 278 41.89 35.09 20.72
C GLU A 278 41.13 34.38 19.57
N GLN A 279 39.85 34.71 19.37
CA GLN A 279 38.91 34.07 18.42
C GLN A 279 39.03 34.67 17.01
N PRO A 280 38.34 34.13 15.99
CA PRO A 280 36.97 34.61 15.68
C PRO A 280 35.98 33.43 15.42
N GLU A 281 34.66 33.50 15.62
CA GLU A 281 33.63 34.54 15.39
C GLU A 281 33.27 34.84 13.92
N GLU A 282 33.74 34.07 12.93
CA GLU A 282 33.35 34.23 11.50
C GLU A 282 32.50 33.08 10.91
N GLU A 283 32.24 31.98 11.63
CA GLU A 283 31.46 30.83 11.11
C GLU A 283 29.96 30.80 11.49
N LEU A 284 29.47 31.78 12.27
CA LEU A 284 28.06 31.86 12.67
C LEU A 284 27.21 32.78 11.78
N GLU A 285 27.76 33.88 11.25
CA GLU A 285 27.01 34.80 10.38
C GLU A 285 26.68 34.20 9.00
N GLN A 286 27.47 33.23 8.49
CA GLN A 286 27.20 32.60 7.19
C GLN A 286 26.06 31.56 7.21
N ALA A 287 25.71 31.02 8.38
CA ALA A 287 24.63 30.03 8.51
C ALA A 287 23.24 30.68 8.60
N GLU A 288 23.15 31.91 9.10
CA GLU A 288 21.89 32.64 9.24
C GLU A 288 21.44 33.28 7.90
N GLU A 289 22.38 33.76 7.06
CA GLU A 289 22.06 34.33 5.74
C GLU A 289 21.49 33.31 4.71
N GLU A 290 21.82 32.02 4.82
CA GLU A 290 21.28 30.98 3.91
C GLU A 290 19.85 30.55 4.29
N LEU A 291 19.45 30.67 5.56
CA LEU A 291 18.09 30.37 6.02
C LEU A 291 17.10 31.49 5.66
N GLU A 292 17.50 32.75 5.82
CA GLU A 292 16.62 33.90 5.56
C GLU A 292 16.26 34.07 4.06
N GLN A 293 17.09 33.54 3.15
CA GLN A 293 16.82 33.50 1.71
C GLN A 293 15.86 32.37 1.28
N ALA A 294 15.67 31.33 2.10
CA ALA A 294 14.78 30.22 1.80
C ALA A 294 13.29 30.55 2.11
N GLU A 295 13.03 31.35 3.15
CA GLU A 295 11.66 31.68 3.59
C GLU A 295 10.96 32.71 2.69
N GLN A 296 11.70 33.58 2.01
CA GLN A 296 11.13 34.65 1.16
C GLN A 296 10.58 34.18 -0.21
N ALA A 297 10.57 32.87 -0.48
CA ALA A 297 10.12 32.30 -1.75
C ALA A 297 8.68 31.72 -1.74
N ILE A 298 7.98 31.69 -0.60
CA ILE A 298 6.73 30.91 -0.43
C ILE A 298 5.46 31.76 -0.24
N GLU A 299 5.55 33.05 0.13
CA GLU A 299 4.36 33.92 0.31
C GLU A 299 4.29 35.12 -0.65
N ALA A 300 3.63 34.97 -1.81
CA ALA A 300 3.13 36.10 -2.61
C ALA A 300 2.03 35.72 -3.63
N ASN A 301 0.81 35.45 -3.16
CA ASN A 301 -0.44 36.10 -3.64
C ASN A 301 -1.70 35.37 -3.16
N GLN A 302 -2.49 36.04 -2.33
CA GLN A 302 -3.91 35.76 -2.08
C GLN A 302 -4.76 36.69 -2.95
N GLU A 303 -5.98 36.28 -3.33
CA GLU A 303 -7.11 37.19 -3.56
C GLU A 303 -8.45 36.45 -3.37
N GLU A 304 -9.51 37.15 -2.94
CA GLU A 304 -10.67 36.58 -2.24
C GLU A 304 -12.00 36.58 -3.03
N THR A 305 -12.82 35.51 -2.84
CA THR A 305 -14.33 35.45 -2.83
C THR A 305 -15.15 35.83 -4.09
N PRO A 306 -16.45 35.41 -4.26
CA PRO A 306 -17.48 35.15 -3.23
C PRO A 306 -18.42 33.91 -3.37
N GLU A 307 -19.35 33.83 -2.42
CA GLU A 307 -20.49 32.90 -2.23
C GLU A 307 -21.45 32.82 -3.47
N GLN A 308 -22.40 31.87 -3.64
CA GLN A 308 -23.05 30.88 -2.75
C GLN A 308 -23.64 29.68 -3.59
N PRO A 309 -24.57 28.83 -3.10
CA PRO A 309 -24.49 27.36 -3.20
C PRO A 309 -25.06 26.73 -4.50
N ASP A 310 -24.69 25.46 -4.77
CA ASP A 310 -25.68 24.41 -5.09
C ASP A 310 -25.05 23.00 -5.08
N GLU A 311 -25.93 22.01 -4.97
CA GLU A 311 -25.73 20.55 -4.87
C GLU A 311 -24.55 19.96 -5.67
N GLN A 312 -23.66 19.22 -4.99
CA GLN A 312 -22.78 18.24 -5.62
C GLN A 312 -23.28 16.81 -5.30
N PRO A 313 -23.33 15.90 -6.29
CA PRO A 313 -23.79 14.53 -6.08
C PRO A 313 -22.78 13.75 -5.25
N GLU A 314 -23.27 12.82 -4.43
CA GLU A 314 -22.44 11.85 -3.73
C GLU A 314 -21.62 11.04 -4.74
N VAL A 315 -20.30 11.22 -4.74
CA VAL A 315 -19.39 10.37 -5.50
C VAL A 315 -19.24 9.08 -4.71
N ASP A 316 -20.02 8.05 -5.06
CA ASP A 316 -20.02 6.78 -4.34
C ASP A 316 -18.66 6.08 -4.46
N PHE A 317 -17.84 6.23 -3.41
CA PHE A 317 -16.55 5.57 -3.26
C PHE A 317 -16.65 4.03 -3.33
N THR A 318 -17.85 3.46 -3.15
CA THR A 318 -18.10 2.03 -3.31
C THR A 318 -17.88 1.58 -4.76
N GLU A 319 -18.29 2.37 -5.76
CA GLU A 319 -18.02 2.06 -7.18
C GLU A 319 -16.52 2.07 -7.49
N PHE A 320 -15.75 2.97 -6.85
CA PHE A 320 -14.30 3.01 -7.01
C PHE A 320 -13.62 1.74 -6.48
N ILE A 321 -14.09 1.20 -5.34
CA ILE A 321 -13.55 -0.02 -4.72
C ILE A 321 -13.90 -1.29 -5.52
N ASP A 322 -15.11 -1.36 -6.09
CA ASP A 322 -15.50 -2.46 -6.98
C ASP A 322 -14.74 -2.43 -8.31
N SER A 323 -14.24 -1.25 -8.74
CA SER A 323 -13.45 -1.09 -9.97
C SER A 323 -12.00 -1.57 -9.88
N ILE A 324 -11.54 -1.99 -8.71
CA ILE A 324 -10.18 -2.52 -8.48
C ILE A 324 -10.01 -3.86 -9.22
N PRO A 325 -9.21 -3.94 -10.30
CA PRO A 325 -9.06 -5.17 -11.04
C PRO A 325 -8.25 -6.18 -10.23
N GLU A 326 -8.77 -7.39 -10.02
CA GLU A 326 -7.98 -8.47 -9.43
C GLU A 326 -6.77 -8.78 -10.32
N LEU A 327 -5.57 -8.38 -9.88
CA LEU A 327 -4.33 -8.59 -10.63
C LEU A 327 -3.94 -10.06 -10.65
N LYS A 328 -4.46 -10.78 -11.65
CA LYS A 328 -4.13 -12.19 -11.91
C LYS A 328 -2.91 -12.29 -12.82
N LYS A 329 -1.98 -13.18 -12.48
CA LYS A 329 -0.75 -13.40 -13.27
C LYS A 329 -1.08 -13.71 -14.73
N GLY A 330 -0.62 -12.85 -15.64
CA GLY A 330 -0.84 -12.97 -17.07
C GLY A 330 -2.04 -12.18 -17.62
N SER A 331 -2.74 -11.39 -16.79
CA SER A 331 -3.67 -10.38 -17.31
C SER A 331 -2.93 -9.19 -17.93
N ILE A 332 -3.65 -8.45 -18.77
CA ILE A 332 -3.31 -7.09 -19.19
C ILE A 332 -4.19 -6.16 -18.36
N VAL A 333 -3.57 -5.15 -17.75
CA VAL A 333 -4.26 -4.14 -16.92
C VAL A 333 -3.85 -2.74 -17.40
N LYS A 334 -4.68 -1.74 -17.15
CA LYS A 334 -4.31 -0.34 -17.35
C LYS A 334 -3.54 0.17 -16.14
N GLY A 335 -2.50 0.97 -16.39
CA GLY A 335 -1.80 1.68 -15.33
C GLY A 335 -1.27 3.04 -15.77
N ARG A 336 -0.93 3.88 -14.80
CA ARG A 336 -0.40 5.24 -15.00
C ARG A 336 1.03 5.34 -14.51
N ILE A 337 1.90 5.98 -15.28
CA ILE A 337 3.28 6.22 -14.85
C ILE A 337 3.29 7.22 -13.69
N VAL A 338 3.99 6.88 -12.61
CA VAL A 338 4.11 7.71 -11.40
C VAL A 338 5.51 8.30 -11.28
N ARG A 339 6.55 7.48 -11.46
CA ARG A 339 7.97 7.84 -11.29
C ARG A 339 8.87 6.85 -12.02
N TYR A 340 10.15 7.19 -12.19
CA TYR A 340 11.18 6.27 -12.70
C TYR A 340 12.50 6.47 -11.95
N ASP A 341 13.38 5.48 -12.06
CA ASP A 341 14.79 5.52 -11.68
C ASP A 341 15.67 4.98 -12.83
N ASP A 342 16.98 4.83 -12.60
CA ASP A 342 17.95 4.36 -13.60
C ASP A 342 17.73 2.91 -14.07
N GLU A 343 16.93 2.09 -13.37
CA GLU A 343 16.66 0.68 -13.72
C GLU A 343 15.18 0.41 -14.10
N PHE A 344 14.24 1.13 -13.48
CA PHE A 344 12.80 0.83 -13.51
C PHE A 344 11.91 2.07 -13.65
N VAL A 345 10.82 1.90 -14.41
CA VAL A 345 9.66 2.80 -14.44
C VAL A 345 8.55 2.19 -13.56
N TYR A 346 7.99 2.99 -12.67
CA TYR A 346 6.94 2.60 -11.74
C TYR A 346 5.57 3.05 -12.24
N VAL A 347 4.63 2.11 -12.24
CA VAL A 347 3.30 2.26 -12.80
C VAL A 347 2.26 1.87 -11.74
N ASP A 348 1.37 2.81 -11.41
CA ASP A 348 0.15 2.53 -10.64
C ASP A 348 -0.81 1.71 -11.50
N VAL A 349 -1.05 0.46 -11.12
CA VAL A 349 -1.98 -0.48 -11.77
C VAL A 349 -3.29 -0.66 -10.99
N ARG A 350 -3.61 0.29 -10.10
CA ARG A 350 -4.76 0.25 -9.17
C ARG A 350 -4.71 -0.96 -8.22
N ASP A 351 -3.51 -1.35 -7.80
CA ASP A 351 -3.23 -2.41 -6.80
C ASP A 351 -2.56 -1.79 -5.56
N LYS A 352 -2.42 -2.55 -4.48
CA LYS A 352 -1.79 -2.17 -3.21
C LYS A 352 -0.30 -1.79 -3.33
N THR A 353 0.37 -2.14 -4.44
CA THR A 353 1.76 -1.78 -4.74
C THR A 353 1.89 -1.26 -6.18
N GLU A 354 2.78 -0.28 -6.39
CA GLU A 354 3.26 0.09 -7.72
C GLU A 354 3.88 -1.12 -8.43
N GLY A 355 3.60 -1.28 -9.73
CA GLY A 355 4.27 -2.27 -10.55
C GLY A 355 5.48 -1.69 -11.26
N ARG A 356 6.59 -2.43 -11.31
CA ARG A 356 7.83 -1.99 -11.97
C ARG A 356 8.00 -2.59 -13.37
N ILE A 357 8.43 -1.77 -14.32
CA ILE A 357 8.79 -2.13 -15.69
C ILE A 357 10.26 -1.75 -15.90
N PRO A 358 11.13 -2.64 -16.42
CA PRO A 358 12.53 -2.29 -16.72
C PRO A 358 12.62 -1.14 -17.75
N ILE A 359 13.43 -0.11 -17.50
CA ILE A 359 13.50 1.11 -18.31
C ILE A 359 13.81 0.85 -19.80
N ARG A 360 14.62 -0.17 -20.08
CA ARG A 360 14.89 -0.71 -21.43
C ARG A 360 13.67 -1.13 -22.27
N GLU A 361 12.48 -1.28 -21.66
CA GLU A 361 11.23 -1.52 -22.42
C GLU A 361 10.64 -0.22 -22.99
N PHE A 362 11.14 0.94 -22.57
CA PHE A 362 10.80 2.27 -23.09
C PHE A 362 11.88 2.81 -24.05
N GLU A 363 13.18 2.50 -23.83
CA GLU A 363 14.27 2.82 -24.77
C GLU A 363 14.04 2.33 -26.21
N ALA A 364 13.20 1.31 -26.38
CA ALA A 364 12.85 0.74 -27.68
C ALA A 364 11.76 1.53 -28.44
N ASP A 365 11.17 2.55 -27.82
CA ASP A 365 10.03 3.32 -28.35
C ASP A 365 10.33 4.83 -28.31
N PRO A 366 10.79 5.43 -29.43
CA PRO A 366 11.25 6.82 -29.47
C PRO A 366 10.12 7.85 -29.36
N ASP A 367 8.86 7.42 -29.35
CA ASP A 367 7.68 8.28 -29.23
C ASP A 367 7.26 8.53 -27.76
N ILE A 368 7.94 7.91 -26.77
CA ILE A 368 7.67 8.10 -25.33
C ILE A 368 8.82 8.82 -24.63
N ASP A 369 8.60 10.08 -24.30
CA ASP A 369 9.43 10.81 -23.34
C ASP A 369 9.00 10.44 -21.91
N LEU A 370 9.91 9.84 -21.13
CA LEU A 370 9.64 9.41 -19.75
C LEU A 370 9.43 10.58 -18.78
N GLU A 371 10.09 11.72 -19.01
CA GLU A 371 9.98 12.89 -18.14
C GLU A 371 8.59 13.53 -18.30
N GLN A 372 8.13 13.71 -19.54
CA GLN A 372 6.78 14.17 -19.84
C GLN A 372 5.71 13.16 -19.40
N ALA A 373 5.93 11.85 -19.63
CA ALA A 373 4.96 10.82 -19.28
C ALA A 373 4.72 10.66 -17.77
N CYS A 374 5.71 11.00 -16.93
CA CYS A 374 5.53 11.13 -15.48
C CYS A 374 4.69 12.35 -15.09
N GLN A 375 4.98 13.53 -15.67
CA GLN A 375 4.26 14.77 -15.37
C GLN A 375 2.77 14.72 -15.80
N GLU A 376 2.48 14.07 -16.92
CA GLU A 376 1.11 13.91 -17.45
C GLU A 376 0.38 12.67 -16.90
N HIS A 377 1.02 11.87 -16.05
CA HIS A 377 0.51 10.57 -15.55
C HIS A 377 -0.05 9.66 -16.66
N MET A 378 0.74 9.48 -17.72
CA MET A 378 0.33 8.80 -18.96
C MET A 378 -0.25 7.39 -18.69
N GLU A 379 -1.47 7.13 -19.19
CA GLU A 379 -2.07 5.79 -19.16
C GLU A 379 -1.43 4.87 -20.21
N LEU A 380 -1.03 3.67 -19.80
CA LEU A 380 -0.63 2.58 -20.68
C LEU A 380 -1.22 1.22 -20.28
N ASP A 381 -1.35 0.33 -21.26
CA ASP A 381 -1.69 -1.07 -21.02
C ASP A 381 -0.42 -1.87 -20.67
N VAL A 382 -0.44 -2.61 -19.56
CA VAL A 382 0.71 -3.36 -19.03
C VAL A 382 0.37 -4.82 -18.75
N TYR A 383 1.31 -5.73 -19.04
CA TYR A 383 1.14 -7.17 -18.83
C TYR A 383 1.78 -7.60 -17.50
N VAL A 384 1.02 -8.31 -16.65
CA VAL A 384 1.49 -8.83 -15.37
C VAL A 384 2.36 -10.09 -15.59
N ARG A 385 3.70 -9.96 -15.56
CA ARG A 385 4.61 -11.11 -15.74
C ARG A 385 4.59 -12.06 -14.54
N ASN A 386 4.79 -11.51 -13.35
CA ASN A 386 4.57 -12.21 -12.09
C ASN A 386 4.24 -11.21 -10.98
N ILE A 387 3.75 -11.79 -9.89
CA ILE A 387 3.69 -11.17 -8.58
C ILE A 387 4.59 -12.02 -7.70
N ARG A 388 5.45 -11.41 -6.89
CA ARG A 388 6.27 -12.07 -5.87
C ARG A 388 5.95 -11.46 -4.53
N SER A 389 5.66 -12.30 -3.55
CA SER A 389 5.75 -11.89 -2.14
C SER A 389 7.22 -11.98 -1.75
N SER A 390 7.76 -10.89 -1.22
CA SER A 390 9.09 -10.79 -0.61
C SER A 390 8.93 -10.33 0.82
N ASP A 391 10.00 -10.44 1.61
CA ASP A 391 10.01 -10.01 3.01
C ASP A 391 9.82 -8.48 3.17
N MET A 392 9.98 -7.72 2.07
CA MET A 392 9.72 -6.28 1.95
C MET A 392 8.39 -5.95 1.24
N GLY A 393 7.49 -6.95 1.08
CA GLY A 393 6.16 -6.79 0.50
C GLY A 393 5.96 -7.38 -0.90
N LYS A 394 4.83 -7.04 -1.52
CA LYS A 394 4.35 -7.59 -2.80
C LYS A 394 4.98 -6.86 -4.00
N GLU A 395 5.98 -7.48 -4.63
CA GLU A 395 6.56 -6.99 -5.89
C GLU A 395 5.70 -7.37 -7.10
N ILE A 396 5.28 -6.38 -7.89
CA ILE A 396 4.53 -6.59 -9.13
C ILE A 396 5.47 -6.33 -10.32
N ASN A 397 5.84 -7.38 -11.06
CA ASN A 397 6.72 -7.26 -12.21
C ASN A 397 5.90 -7.17 -13.50
N LEU A 398 5.93 -6.01 -14.13
CA LEU A 398 5.13 -5.67 -15.32
C LEU A 398 5.97 -5.79 -16.62
N SER A 399 5.30 -5.59 -17.76
CA SER A 399 5.94 -5.47 -19.08
C SER A 399 5.02 -4.74 -20.06
N LYS A 400 5.51 -3.64 -20.63
CA LYS A 400 4.87 -2.95 -21.76
C LYS A 400 5.10 -3.74 -23.06
N ALA A 401 6.36 -4.13 -23.31
CA ALA A 401 6.77 -4.80 -24.55
C ALA A 401 6.01 -6.11 -24.85
N ARG A 402 5.44 -6.76 -23.82
CA ARG A 402 4.60 -7.96 -23.98
C ARG A 402 3.17 -7.64 -24.39
N VAL A 403 2.62 -6.49 -24.00
CA VAL A 403 1.35 -5.98 -24.54
C VAL A 403 1.52 -5.55 -25.98
N ASP A 404 2.59 -4.81 -26.27
CA ASP A 404 2.93 -4.38 -27.63
C ASP A 404 3.08 -5.60 -28.56
N PHE A 405 3.75 -6.67 -28.10
CA PHE A 405 3.83 -7.92 -28.86
C PHE A 405 2.46 -8.57 -29.14
N VAL A 406 1.50 -8.51 -28.20
CA VAL A 406 0.13 -9.03 -28.41
C VAL A 406 -0.61 -8.16 -29.42
N LYS A 407 -0.60 -6.83 -29.27
CA LYS A 407 -1.24 -5.88 -30.20
C LYS A 407 -0.67 -6.03 -31.63
N HIS A 408 0.65 -6.09 -31.78
CA HIS A 408 1.29 -6.33 -33.07
C HIS A 408 0.96 -7.73 -33.63
N LYS A 409 0.78 -8.76 -32.79
CA LYS A 409 0.41 -10.12 -33.23
C LYS A 409 -0.99 -10.12 -33.83
N GLU A 410 -1.96 -9.51 -33.14
CA GLU A 410 -3.34 -9.40 -33.61
C GLU A 410 -3.43 -8.64 -34.93
N GLN A 411 -2.69 -7.54 -35.08
CA GLN A 411 -2.59 -6.80 -36.34
C GLN A 411 -2.01 -7.64 -37.49
N VAL A 412 -0.94 -8.41 -37.24
CA VAL A 412 -0.32 -9.29 -38.25
C VAL A 412 -1.23 -10.49 -38.61
N GLU A 413 -1.99 -10.99 -37.65
CA GLU A 413 -2.99 -12.05 -37.82
C GLU A 413 -4.19 -11.55 -38.66
N SER A 414 -4.75 -10.38 -38.33
CA SER A 414 -5.78 -9.72 -39.15
C SER A 414 -5.29 -9.41 -40.56
N ALA A 415 -4.05 -8.93 -40.72
CA ALA A 415 -3.46 -8.65 -42.03
C ALA A 415 -3.26 -9.93 -42.88
N PHE A 416 -3.01 -11.07 -42.24
CA PHE A 416 -2.94 -12.38 -42.92
C PHE A 416 -4.32 -12.85 -43.40
N GLU A 417 -5.36 -12.74 -42.57
CA GLU A 417 -6.73 -13.13 -42.93
C GLU A 417 -7.34 -12.22 -44.01
N GLU A 418 -7.21 -10.91 -43.83
CA GLU A 418 -7.76 -9.89 -44.75
C GLU A 418 -6.87 -9.63 -45.98
N LYS A 419 -5.67 -10.22 -46.03
CA LYS A 419 -4.64 -9.98 -47.06
C LYS A 419 -4.28 -8.50 -47.23
N LYS A 420 -4.23 -7.75 -46.13
CA LYS A 420 -3.81 -6.34 -46.13
C LYS A 420 -2.27 -6.26 -46.15
N PRO A 421 -1.68 -5.30 -46.90
CA PRO A 421 -0.25 -5.03 -46.83
C PRO A 421 0.12 -4.44 -45.47
N VAL A 422 1.28 -4.82 -44.94
CA VAL A 422 1.86 -4.34 -43.68
C VAL A 422 3.19 -3.66 -43.97
N THR A 423 3.36 -2.42 -43.52
CA THR A 423 4.60 -1.66 -43.71
C THR A 423 5.66 -2.10 -42.69
N VAL A 424 6.79 -2.63 -43.15
CA VAL A 424 7.85 -3.19 -42.28
C VAL A 424 9.21 -2.57 -42.56
N LYS A 425 10.05 -2.44 -41.53
CA LYS A 425 11.44 -1.92 -41.66
C LYS A 425 12.45 -3.08 -41.64
N VAL A 426 13.38 -3.13 -42.58
CA VAL A 426 14.43 -4.18 -42.58
C VAL A 426 15.45 -3.92 -41.48
N VAL A 427 15.55 -4.84 -40.51
CA VAL A 427 16.48 -4.74 -39.36
C VAL A 427 17.72 -5.62 -39.54
N LYS A 428 17.60 -6.76 -40.24
CA LYS A 428 18.72 -7.71 -40.35
C LYS A 428 18.73 -8.49 -41.66
N ILE A 429 19.89 -8.58 -42.30
CA ILE A 429 20.12 -9.40 -43.48
C ILE A 429 20.55 -10.81 -43.05
N VAL A 430 20.09 -11.83 -43.78
CA VAL A 430 20.49 -13.24 -43.60
C VAL A 430 20.83 -13.87 -44.96
N ARG A 431 21.52 -15.01 -44.97
CA ARG A 431 22.11 -15.59 -46.20
C ARG A 431 21.11 -15.81 -47.36
N ASP A 432 19.85 -16.09 -47.05
CA ASP A 432 18.81 -16.40 -48.03
C ASP A 432 17.69 -15.35 -48.11
N GLY A 433 17.81 -14.21 -47.43
CA GLY A 433 16.76 -13.19 -47.39
C GLY A 433 16.99 -12.09 -46.34
N VAL A 434 15.91 -11.43 -45.92
CA VAL A 434 15.96 -10.39 -44.88
C VAL A 434 14.95 -10.66 -43.78
N ILE A 435 15.21 -10.09 -42.61
CA ILE A 435 14.31 -10.02 -41.47
C ILE A 435 13.90 -8.55 -41.33
N ALA A 436 12.60 -8.31 -41.46
CA ALA A 436 12.00 -7.00 -41.27
C ALA A 436 11.17 -6.99 -39.99
N ALA A 437 11.24 -5.91 -39.22
CA ALA A 437 10.43 -5.70 -38.03
C ALA A 437 9.13 -4.98 -38.38
N TYR A 438 8.05 -5.46 -37.77
CA TYR A 438 6.78 -4.76 -37.61
C TYR A 438 6.54 -4.59 -36.12
N GLY A 439 6.85 -3.40 -35.59
CA GLY A 439 6.92 -3.19 -34.14
C GLY A 439 7.80 -4.25 -33.45
N SER A 440 7.20 -5.01 -32.54
CA SER A 440 7.87 -6.09 -31.79
C SER A 440 8.02 -7.42 -32.56
N ILE A 441 7.52 -7.55 -33.80
CA ILE A 441 7.45 -8.82 -34.54
C ILE A 441 8.46 -8.85 -35.70
N ASN A 442 9.22 -9.94 -35.78
CA ASN A 442 10.15 -10.20 -36.87
C ASN A 442 9.49 -11.04 -37.98
N ILE A 443 9.37 -10.45 -39.17
CA ILE A 443 8.88 -11.08 -40.40
C ILE A 443 10.06 -11.48 -41.28
N TYR A 444 10.11 -12.73 -41.70
CA TYR A 444 11.12 -13.23 -42.63
C TYR A 444 10.65 -13.06 -44.09
N ILE A 445 11.52 -12.55 -44.95
CA ILE A 445 11.25 -12.36 -46.38
C ILE A 445 12.39 -13.03 -47.15
N HIS A 446 12.10 -14.09 -47.91
CA HIS A 446 13.10 -14.75 -48.73
C HIS A 446 13.53 -13.85 -49.90
N ARG A 447 14.78 -13.95 -50.35
CA ARG A 447 15.33 -13.13 -51.45
C ARG A 447 14.48 -13.14 -52.74
N THR A 448 13.80 -14.24 -53.04
CA THR A 448 12.91 -14.36 -54.22
C THR A 448 11.51 -13.78 -54.01
N GLN A 449 11.24 -13.19 -52.84
CA GLN A 449 9.97 -12.54 -52.49
C GLN A 449 10.12 -11.03 -52.26
N LEU A 450 11.35 -10.49 -52.33
CA LEU A 450 11.64 -9.06 -52.20
C LEU A 450 11.27 -8.24 -53.45
N GLU A 451 11.62 -8.75 -54.63
CA GLU A 451 11.31 -8.12 -55.92
C GLU A 451 11.08 -9.17 -57.01
N LEU A 452 10.50 -8.76 -58.14
CA LEU A 452 10.37 -9.58 -59.35
C LEU A 452 11.74 -9.84 -60.00
N SER A 453 12.65 -8.87 -59.89
CA SER A 453 14.08 -8.92 -60.22
C SER A 453 14.80 -10.05 -59.47
N ARG A 454 15.92 -10.55 -60.02
CA ARG A 454 16.85 -11.40 -59.26
C ARG A 454 17.73 -10.50 -58.38
N VAL A 455 17.40 -10.41 -57.11
CA VAL A 455 18.19 -9.66 -56.12
C VAL A 455 19.45 -10.45 -55.79
N GLU A 456 20.61 -9.98 -56.24
CA GLU A 456 21.92 -10.58 -55.95
C GLU A 456 22.62 -9.92 -54.75
N ASP A 457 22.29 -8.66 -54.46
CA ASP A 457 22.79 -7.90 -53.31
C ASP A 457 21.63 -7.50 -52.37
N LEU A 458 21.79 -7.77 -51.08
CA LEU A 458 20.81 -7.51 -50.02
C LEU A 458 21.20 -6.32 -49.14
N GLU A 459 22.43 -5.83 -49.21
CA GLU A 459 22.91 -4.69 -48.41
C GLU A 459 22.08 -3.40 -48.65
N PRO A 460 21.66 -3.06 -49.89
CA PRO A 460 20.86 -1.87 -50.15
C PRO A 460 19.44 -1.89 -49.54
N TYR A 461 19.02 -2.99 -48.92
CA TYR A 461 17.69 -3.12 -48.30
C TYR A 461 17.71 -2.86 -46.79
N MET A 462 18.88 -2.77 -46.15
CA MET A 462 18.99 -2.45 -44.72
C MET A 462 18.37 -1.08 -44.40
N ASP A 463 17.71 -0.98 -43.24
CA ASP A 463 16.98 0.20 -42.74
C ASP A 463 15.83 0.75 -43.60
N LYS A 464 15.57 0.18 -44.79
CA LYS A 464 14.44 0.61 -45.64
C LYS A 464 13.11 0.03 -45.17
N THR A 465 12.05 0.81 -45.38
CA THR A 465 10.66 0.43 -45.17
C THR A 465 10.01 -0.07 -46.46
N PHE A 466 9.21 -1.12 -46.36
CA PHE A 466 8.47 -1.70 -47.49
C PHE A 466 7.13 -2.27 -47.05
N ASP A 467 6.13 -2.18 -47.92
CA ASP A 467 4.86 -2.89 -47.73
C ASP A 467 5.00 -4.36 -48.16
N VAL A 468 4.56 -5.27 -47.28
CA VAL A 468 4.59 -6.72 -47.53
C VAL A 468 3.27 -7.38 -47.14
N LEU A 469 2.88 -8.40 -47.90
CA LEU A 469 1.77 -9.27 -47.57
C LEU A 469 2.26 -10.42 -46.69
N VAL A 470 1.58 -10.68 -45.58
CA VAL A 470 1.86 -11.87 -44.76
C VAL A 470 1.42 -13.10 -45.55
N THR A 471 2.34 -14.05 -45.77
CA THR A 471 2.09 -15.27 -46.57
C THR A 471 2.03 -16.53 -45.72
N GLN A 472 2.63 -16.51 -44.54
CA GLN A 472 2.54 -17.60 -43.57
C GLN A 472 2.62 -17.05 -42.15
N PHE A 473 1.68 -17.48 -41.30
CA PHE A 473 1.63 -17.18 -39.88
C PHE A 473 1.43 -18.50 -39.12
N ASP A 474 2.40 -18.88 -38.27
CA ASP A 474 2.35 -20.10 -37.45
C ASP A 474 2.35 -19.72 -35.95
N PRO A 475 1.17 -19.54 -35.31
CA PRO A 475 1.06 -19.06 -33.94
C PRO A 475 1.41 -20.13 -32.89
N ASN A 476 1.41 -21.42 -33.26
CA ASN A 476 1.54 -22.54 -32.31
C ASN A 476 3.01 -22.94 -32.03
N ARG A 477 3.99 -22.29 -32.67
CA ARG A 477 5.41 -22.54 -32.39
C ARG A 477 5.95 -21.69 -31.25
N ARG A 478 6.83 -22.31 -30.45
CA ARG A 478 7.57 -21.70 -29.31
C ARG A 478 8.40 -20.45 -29.66
N ARG A 479 8.55 -20.14 -30.96
CA ARG A 479 8.94 -18.83 -31.50
C ARG A 479 8.01 -18.57 -32.69
N LEU A 480 7.31 -17.43 -32.66
CA LEU A 480 6.42 -17.01 -33.74
C LEU A 480 7.20 -16.99 -35.07
N ARG A 481 6.65 -17.61 -36.11
CA ARG A 481 7.19 -17.56 -37.47
C ARG A 481 6.19 -16.86 -38.38
N VAL A 482 6.58 -15.68 -38.84
CA VAL A 482 5.85 -14.90 -39.83
C VAL A 482 6.72 -14.83 -41.08
N SER A 483 6.17 -15.18 -42.24
CA SER A 483 6.85 -15.01 -43.53
C SER A 483 6.07 -14.04 -44.41
N GLY A 484 6.75 -13.07 -45.01
CA GLY A 484 6.16 -12.01 -45.84
C GLY A 484 6.61 -12.09 -47.30
N SER A 485 5.77 -11.60 -48.21
CA SER A 485 6.11 -11.42 -49.62
C SER A 485 5.78 -10.00 -50.07
N ARG A 486 6.72 -9.36 -50.77
CA ARG A 486 6.50 -8.10 -51.50
C ARG A 486 6.01 -8.34 -52.93
N ARG A 487 6.06 -9.58 -53.41
CA ARG A 487 5.34 -10.02 -54.62
C ARG A 487 3.89 -10.30 -54.25
N SER A 488 2.98 -9.49 -54.79
CA SER A 488 1.53 -9.74 -54.89
C SER A 488 1.22 -10.85 -55.87
#